data_AF-A0A3D5YFN2-F1
#
_entry.id   AF-A0A3D5YFN2-F1
#
_cell.length_a   1.000
_cell.length_b   1.000
_cell.length_c   1.000
_cell.angle_alpha   90.00
_cell.angle_beta   90.00
_cell.angle_gamma   90.00
#
_symmetry.space_group_name_H-M   'P 1'
#
loop_
_entity.id
_entity.type
_entity.pdbx_description
1 polymer ?
#
loop_
_entity_poly.entity_id
_entity_poly.type
_entity_poly.pdbx_seq_one_letter_code
_entity_poly.pdbx_strand_id
1 'polypeptide(L)' 'MLHTLNTGEDKIITLEDPVEYQLAGIQQSQINYTK' A
#
# COMPACT_ATOMS: atom_id res chain seq x y z
N MET A 1 -3.14 11.90 1.24
CA MET A 1 -1.99 12.02 0.33
C MET A 1 -1.96 10.89 -0.70
N LEU A 2 -1.90 9.61 -0.31
CA LEU A 2 -1.99 8.49 -1.27
C LEU A 2 -3.28 8.52 -2.11
N HIS A 3 -4.40 8.97 -1.51
CA HIS A 3 -5.67 9.13 -2.22
C HIS A 3 -5.61 10.15 -3.37
N THR A 4 -4.75 11.16 -3.26
CA THR A 4 -4.57 12.17 -4.32
C THR A 4 -3.74 11.67 -5.49
N LEU A 5 -2.94 10.62 -5.28
CA LEU A 5 -2.08 9.99 -6.29
C LEU A 5 -2.74 8.75 -6.92
N ASN A 6 -3.74 8.16 -6.25
CA ASN A 6 -4.46 6.97 -6.72
C ASN A 6 -5.49 7.34 -7.81
N THR A 7 -5.00 7.87 -8.93
CA THR A 7 -5.81 8.24 -10.11
C THR A 7 -5.98 7.07 -11.08
N GLY A 8 -5.32 5.93 -10.84
CA GLY A 8 -5.31 4.76 -11.71
C GLY A 8 -4.33 4.85 -12.89
N GLU A 9 -3.64 5.98 -13.03
CA GLU A 9 -2.59 6.18 -14.04
C GLU A 9 -1.29 5.47 -13.65
N ASP A 10 -0.97 5.50 -12.36
CA ASP A 10 0.25 4.92 -11.80
C ASP A 10 -0.03 3.70 -10.93
N LYS A 11 0.83 2.69 -11.02
CA LYS A 11 0.79 1.52 -10.12
C LYS A 11 1.45 1.87 -8.79
N ILE A 12 0.64 2.00 -7.75
CA ILE A 12 1.12 2.28 -6.39
C ILE A 12 1.28 0.97 -5.61
N ILE A 13 2.47 0.75 -5.06
CA ILE A 13 2.81 -0.38 -4.18
C ILE A 13 3.47 0.16 -2.92
N THR A 14 3.02 -0.27 -1.74
CA THR A 14 3.59 0.10 -0.44
C THR A 14 4.04 -1.14 0.35
N LEU A 15 5.04 -0.97 1.21
CA LEU A 15 5.50 -1.98 2.17
C LEU A 15 5.45 -1.33 3.57
N GLU A 16 4.65 -1.89 4.47
CA GLU A 16 4.28 -1.27 5.75
C GLU A 16 4.44 -2.26 6.92
N ASP A 17 4.59 -1.76 8.14
CA ASP A 17 4.68 -2.57 9.36
C ASP A 17 3.94 -1.89 10.54
N PRO A 18 2.69 -2.29 10.86
CA PRO A 18 1.76 -3.10 10.08
C PRO A 18 0.94 -2.27 9.07
N VAL A 19 0.18 -2.94 8.21
CA VAL A 19 -0.88 -2.28 7.43
C VAL A 19 -2.07 -1.99 8.36
N GLU A 20 -2.40 -0.72 8.56
CA GLU A 20 -3.50 -0.33 9.47
C GLU A 20 -4.89 -0.61 8.85
N TYR A 21 -5.07 -0.30 7.56
CA TYR A 21 -6.29 -0.54 6.80
C TYR A 21 -5.99 -0.56 5.29
N GLN A 22 -6.82 -1.30 4.54
CA GLN A 22 -6.63 -1.44 3.10
C GLN A 22 -7.22 -0.27 2.32
N LEU A 23 -6.41 0.32 1.43
CA LEU A 23 -6.82 1.29 0.43
C LEU A 23 -7.17 0.58 -0.88
N ALA A 24 -8.40 0.79 -1.36
CA ALA A 24 -8.84 0.23 -2.63
C ALA A 24 -7.99 0.77 -3.80
N GLY A 25 -7.59 -0.12 -4.70
CA GLY A 25 -6.76 0.22 -5.86
C GLY A 25 -5.26 0.34 -5.58
N ILE A 26 -4.82 0.20 -4.32
CA ILE A 26 -3.40 0.23 -3.94
C ILE A 26 -2.98 -1.17 -3.46
N GLN A 27 -1.83 -1.64 -3.95
CA GLN A 27 -1.22 -2.85 -3.41
C GLN A 27 -0.41 -2.52 -2.17
N GLN A 28 -0.81 -3.07 -1.03
CA GLN A 28 -0.13 -2.87 0.25
C GLN A 28 0.33 -4.23 0.77
N SER A 29 1.63 -4.36 1.00
CA SER A 29 2.23 -5.55 1.58
C SER A 29 2.70 -5.25 2.99
N GLN A 30 2.51 -6.20 3.91
CA GLN A 30 3.06 -6.09 5.26
C GLN A 30 4.47 -6.70 5.32
N ILE A 31 5.36 -6.09 6.09
CA ILE A 31 6.67 -6.68 6.37
C ILE A 31 6.47 -7.99 7.13
N ASN A 32 7.06 -9.06 6.59
CA ASN A 32 7.18 -10.32 7.29
C ASN A 32 8.61 -10.47 7.80
N TYR A 33 8.76 -10.51 9.12
CA TYR A 33 10.04 -10.80 9.77
C TYR A 33 10.27 -12.31 9.79
N THR A 34 10.74 -12.86 8.68
CA THR A 34 11.25 -14.23 8.67
C THR A 34 12.51 -14.28 9.53
N LYS A 35 12.54 -15.17 10.54
CA LYS A 35 13.73 -15.43 11.36
C LYS A 35 14.66 -16.43 10.70
#